data_AF-A0A5E4SRJ8-F1
#
_entry.id   AF-A0A5E4SRJ8-F1
#
_cell.length_a   1.000
_cell.length_b   1.000
_cell.length_c   1.000
_cell.angle_alpha   90.00
_cell.angle_beta   90.00
_cell.angle_gamma   90.00
#
_symmetry.space_group_name_H-M   'P 1'
#
loop_
_entity.id
_entity.type
_entity.pdbx_description
1 polymer ?
#
loop_
_entity_poly.entity_id
_entity_poly.type
_entity_poly.pdbx_seq_one_letter_code
_entity_poly.pdbx_strand_id
1 'polypeptide(L)'
;MARSALKFDDATYAALLAAARDADTANPHNNPAFLDAFLHDAWCAAHRIYGAQTYLKLMGLAGVARRPSAGTVQKAIVRARAAYEMPMASHSLPTNAHALWAQQLEQNLARAMTLLDALPDGHLPTGHASAEVADAMRRVQHLERENLELRARLAQMTVAAAYAREALGETLTGYTPQPLPHLPHSGNHGRQGI
;
A
#
# COMPACT_ATOMS: atom_id res chain seq x y z
N MET A 1 3.51 14.47 -22.23
CA MET A 1 3.49 15.30 -21.00
C MET A 1 4.55 14.78 -20.04
N ALA A 2 5.59 15.57 -19.76
CA ALA A 2 6.62 15.21 -18.78
C ALA A 2 6.03 15.41 -17.37
N ARG A 3 6.06 14.36 -16.52
CA ARG A 3 5.72 14.51 -15.11
C ARG A 3 6.89 15.24 -14.44
N SER A 4 6.62 16.34 -13.72
CA SER A 4 7.64 17.05 -12.95
C SER A 4 8.42 16.07 -12.07
N ALA A 5 9.75 16.16 -12.12
CA ALA A 5 10.62 15.34 -11.30
C ALA A 5 10.28 15.55 -9.82
N LEU A 6 10.14 14.45 -9.08
CA LEU A 6 9.91 14.48 -7.64
C LEU A 6 11.08 15.22 -6.97
N LYS A 7 10.80 16.40 -6.42
CA LYS A 7 11.78 17.17 -5.63
C LYS A 7 11.44 17.00 -4.16
N PHE A 8 12.42 16.56 -3.39
CA PHE A 8 12.39 16.59 -1.94
C PHE A 8 12.96 17.93 -1.48
N ASP A 9 12.46 18.49 -0.39
CA ASP A 9 13.25 19.50 0.32
C ASP A 9 14.48 18.84 0.97
N ASP A 10 15.51 19.63 1.24
CA ASP A 10 16.80 19.11 1.73
C ASP A 10 16.69 18.42 3.10
N ALA A 11 15.77 18.86 3.97
CA ALA A 11 15.57 18.27 5.29
C ALA A 11 14.87 16.91 5.20
N THR A 12 13.79 16.80 4.41
CA THR A 12 13.10 15.54 4.12
C THR A 12 14.04 14.56 3.44
N TYR A 13 14.86 15.03 2.50
CA TYR A 13 15.83 14.20 1.81
C TYR A 13 16.89 13.65 2.78
N ALA A 14 17.45 14.49 3.65
CA ALA A 14 18.40 14.06 4.67
C ALA A 14 17.78 13.04 5.65
N ALA A 15 16.54 13.27 6.09
CA ALA A 15 15.80 12.37 6.96
C ALA A 15 15.57 11.00 6.31
N LEU A 16 15.23 10.96 5.02
CA LEU A 16 15.05 9.70 4.27
C LEU A 16 16.36 8.90 4.15
N LEU A 17 17.50 9.58 3.98
CA LEU A 17 18.80 8.91 3.94
C LEU A 17 19.23 8.40 5.31
N ALA A 18 18.94 9.15 6.38
CA ALA A 18 19.18 8.71 7.76
C ALA A 18 18.35 7.47 8.10
N ALA A 19 17.05 7.51 7.82
CA ALA A 19 16.13 6.39 8.03
C ALA A 19 16.61 5.09 7.35
N ALA A 20 17.14 5.19 6.13
CA ALA A 20 17.69 4.03 5.42
C ALA A 20 18.91 3.43 6.12
N ARG A 21 19.79 4.27 6.71
CA ARG A 21 20.97 3.81 7.45
C ARG A 21 20.58 3.19 8.79
N ASP A 22 19.72 3.87 9.53
CA ASP A 22 19.27 3.44 10.85
C ASP A 22 18.56 2.09 10.75
N ALA A 23 17.69 1.92 9.74
CA ALA A 23 17.04 0.64 9.45
C ALA A 23 18.03 -0.47 9.07
N ASP A 24 19.09 -0.17 8.30
CA ASP A 24 20.10 -1.16 7.91
C ASP A 24 20.93 -1.60 9.13
N THR A 25 21.30 -0.66 10.01
CA THR A 25 21.97 -0.98 11.28
C THR A 25 21.11 -1.77 12.24
N ALA A 26 19.80 -1.49 12.31
CA ALA A 26 18.89 -2.20 13.19
C ALA A 26 18.58 -3.62 12.72
N ASN A 27 18.58 -3.86 11.40
CA ASN A 27 18.13 -5.12 10.81
C ASN A 27 19.14 -5.77 9.84
N PRO A 28 20.44 -5.93 10.18
CA PRO A 28 21.59 -6.19 9.29
C PRO A 28 21.48 -7.43 8.38
N HIS A 29 20.59 -8.38 8.68
CA HIS A 29 20.41 -9.61 7.90
C HIS A 29 18.96 -9.93 7.52
N ASN A 30 17.98 -9.09 7.91
CA ASN A 30 16.56 -9.33 7.65
C ASN A 30 15.97 -8.30 6.67
N ASN A 31 15.86 -8.67 5.40
CA ASN A 31 15.35 -7.78 4.35
C ASN A 31 13.90 -7.32 4.57
N PRO A 32 12.95 -8.20 4.92
CA PRO A 32 11.59 -7.77 5.27
C PRO A 32 11.56 -6.75 6.41
N ALA A 33 12.23 -7.04 7.52
CA ALA A 33 12.24 -6.16 8.69
C ALA A 33 12.93 -4.80 8.41
N PHE A 34 14.04 -4.82 7.67
CA PHE A 34 14.70 -3.62 7.18
C PHE A 34 13.77 -2.74 6.33
N LEU A 35 13.07 -3.33 5.35
CA LEU A 35 12.18 -2.57 4.46
C LEU A 35 10.96 -2.03 5.19
N ASP A 36 10.42 -2.77 6.15
CA ASP A 36 9.27 -2.33 6.95
C ASP A 36 9.68 -1.16 7.88
N ALA A 37 10.85 -1.25 8.54
CA ALA A 37 11.39 -0.16 9.35
C ALA A 37 11.71 1.09 8.51
N PHE A 38 12.40 0.93 7.38
CA PHE A 38 12.71 2.06 6.49
C PHE A 38 11.45 2.74 5.95
N LEU A 39 10.43 1.97 5.53
CA LEU A 39 9.18 2.53 5.02
C LEU A 39 8.36 3.23 6.11
N HIS A 40 8.42 2.74 7.35
CA HIS A 40 7.81 3.40 8.51
C HIS A 40 8.42 4.80 8.72
N ASP A 41 9.74 4.87 8.84
CA ASP A 41 10.43 6.13 9.12
C ASP A 41 10.34 7.11 7.93
N ALA A 42 10.35 6.59 6.71
CA ALA A 42 10.12 7.39 5.51
C ALA A 42 8.70 7.98 5.48
N TRP A 43 7.69 7.24 5.97
CA TRP A 43 6.34 7.78 6.13
C TRP A 43 6.28 8.85 7.20
N CYS A 44 6.96 8.67 8.33
CA CYS A 44 7.05 9.68 9.38
C CYS A 44 7.72 10.98 8.90
N ALA A 45 8.74 10.87 8.05
CA ALA A 45 9.47 12.02 7.52
C ALA A 45 8.73 12.76 6.40
N ALA A 46 8.05 12.04 5.49
CA ALA A 46 7.51 12.62 4.26
C ALA A 46 5.97 12.56 4.13
N HIS A 47 5.30 11.88 5.06
CA HIS A 47 3.85 11.57 5.03
C HIS A 47 3.36 11.03 3.68
N ARG A 48 4.25 10.30 2.97
CA ARG A 48 3.98 9.78 1.65
C ARG A 48 4.78 8.51 1.37
N ILE A 49 4.14 7.53 0.72
CA ILE A 49 4.81 6.34 0.22
C ILE A 49 5.14 6.49 -1.27
N TYR A 50 6.42 6.35 -1.62
CA TYR A 50 6.93 6.47 -2.98
C TYR A 50 6.98 5.13 -3.72
N GLY A 51 7.36 5.16 -5.00
CA GLY A 51 7.55 3.95 -5.79
C GLY A 51 8.83 3.19 -5.42
N ALA A 52 8.87 1.90 -5.73
CA ALA A 52 10.02 1.04 -5.43
C ALA A 52 11.36 1.59 -5.94
N GLN A 53 11.37 2.19 -7.13
CA GLN A 53 12.59 2.79 -7.71
C GLN A 53 13.14 3.96 -6.90
N THR A 54 12.26 4.76 -6.28
CA THR A 54 12.67 5.86 -5.41
C THR A 54 13.40 5.33 -4.18
N TYR A 55 12.83 4.30 -3.54
CA TYR A 55 13.45 3.69 -2.36
C TYR A 55 14.75 2.96 -2.69
N LEU A 56 14.82 2.26 -3.84
CA LEU A 56 16.07 1.66 -4.31
C LEU A 56 17.18 2.70 -4.51
N LYS A 57 16.84 3.85 -5.10
CA LYS A 57 17.77 4.96 -5.26
C LYS A 57 18.22 5.53 -3.91
N LEU A 58 17.29 5.76 -2.98
CA LEU A 58 17.59 6.27 -1.64
C LEU A 58 18.52 5.33 -0.86
N MET A 59 18.27 4.01 -0.92
CA MET A 59 19.14 3.01 -0.30
C MET A 59 20.56 3.03 -0.88
N GLY A 60 20.69 3.13 -2.21
CA GLY A 60 21.98 3.25 -2.86
C GLY A 60 22.75 4.52 -2.45
N LEU A 61 22.05 5.65 -2.31
CA LEU A 61 22.62 6.92 -1.88
C LEU A 61 22.97 6.95 -0.38
N ALA A 62 22.20 6.22 0.43
CA ALA A 62 22.46 6.06 1.86
C ALA A 62 23.69 5.17 2.13
N GLY A 63 24.17 4.42 1.15
CA GLY A 63 25.28 3.48 1.29
C GLY A 63 24.87 2.12 1.85
N VAL A 64 23.57 1.77 1.78
CA VAL A 64 23.06 0.47 2.21
C VAL A 64 23.65 -0.61 1.30
N ALA A 65 24.38 -1.56 1.89
CA ALA A 65 25.10 -2.59 1.11
C ALA A 65 24.16 -3.59 0.39
N ARG A 66 22.90 -3.64 0.83
CA ARG A 66 21.93 -4.61 0.36
C ARG A 66 21.29 -4.25 -0.96
N ARG A 67 20.84 -5.30 -1.64
CA ARG A 67 20.19 -5.21 -2.95
C ARG A 67 18.88 -5.98 -2.95
N PRO A 68 17.87 -5.53 -2.17
CA PRO A 68 16.53 -6.08 -2.30
C PRO A 68 16.03 -5.88 -3.74
N SER A 69 15.34 -6.89 -4.29
CA SER A 69 14.76 -6.78 -5.63
C SER A 69 13.61 -5.76 -5.64
N ALA A 70 13.32 -5.19 -6.82
CA ALA A 70 12.16 -4.30 -6.97
C ALA A 70 10.85 -4.96 -6.52
N GLY A 71 10.68 -6.26 -6.76
CA GLY A 71 9.51 -7.03 -6.30
C GLY A 71 9.45 -7.15 -4.77
N THR A 72 10.59 -7.28 -4.10
CA THR A 72 10.69 -7.30 -2.64
C THR A 72 10.29 -5.95 -2.05
N VAL A 73 10.82 -4.85 -2.61
CA VAL A 73 10.45 -3.49 -2.20
C VAL A 73 8.96 -3.23 -2.46
N GLN A 74 8.42 -3.68 -3.59
CA GLN A 74 7.00 -3.53 -3.91
C GLN A 74 6.10 -4.28 -2.90
N LYS A 75 6.48 -5.48 -2.47
CA LYS A 75 5.74 -6.20 -1.41
C LYS A 75 5.72 -5.43 -0.09
N ALA A 76 6.85 -4.82 0.28
CA ALA A 76 6.94 -3.98 1.47
C ALA A 76 6.09 -2.71 1.34
N ILE A 77 6.10 -2.06 0.17
CA ILE A 77 5.22 -0.91 -0.14
C ILE A 77 3.75 -1.30 0.02
N VAL A 78 3.32 -2.46 -0.49
CA VAL A 78 1.94 -2.92 -0.33
C VAL A 78 1.58 -3.09 1.15
N ARG A 79 2.46 -3.67 1.96
CA ARG A 79 2.25 -3.78 3.42
C ARG A 79 2.19 -2.41 4.08
N ALA A 80 3.14 -1.52 3.77
CA ALA A 80 3.20 -0.18 4.33
C ALA A 80 1.97 0.65 3.97
N ARG A 81 1.46 0.55 2.74
CA ARG A 81 0.20 1.20 2.34
C ARG A 81 -1.00 0.64 3.09
N ALA A 82 -1.08 -0.66 3.29
CA ALA A 82 -2.14 -1.24 4.11
C ALA A 82 -2.07 -0.75 5.57
N ALA A 83 -0.88 -0.49 6.09
CA ALA A 83 -0.66 0.00 7.45
C ALA A 83 -0.88 1.52 7.61
N TYR A 84 -0.49 2.33 6.61
CA TYR A 84 -0.43 3.79 6.73
C TYR A 84 -1.41 4.53 5.80
N GLU A 85 -1.75 3.95 4.65
CA GLU A 85 -2.72 4.48 3.67
C GLU A 85 -4.09 3.77 3.80
N MET A 86 -4.46 3.27 4.99
CA MET A 86 -5.85 2.92 5.27
C MET A 86 -6.73 4.10 4.79
N PRO A 87 -7.85 3.86 4.09
CA PRO A 87 -8.68 4.95 3.61
C PRO A 87 -9.23 5.66 4.85
N MET A 88 -8.55 6.74 5.23
CA MET A 88 -9.22 7.89 5.77
C MET A 88 -10.19 8.30 4.67
N ALA A 89 -11.45 7.86 4.79
CA ALA A 89 -12.55 8.69 4.38
C ALA A 89 -12.18 10.10 4.88
N SER A 90 -11.85 10.99 3.96
CA SER A 90 -11.62 12.43 4.16
C SER A 90 -11.77 12.88 5.61
N HIS A 91 -10.68 12.77 6.37
CA HIS A 91 -10.59 13.26 7.73
C HIS A 91 -9.42 14.23 7.75
N SER A 92 -9.65 15.39 7.14
CA SER A 92 -9.21 16.64 7.76
C SER A 92 -9.88 16.72 9.12
N LEU A 93 -9.35 15.99 10.09
CA LEU A 93 -9.73 16.13 11.48
C LEU A 93 -9.21 17.51 11.89
N PRO A 94 -10.08 18.44 12.32
CA PRO A 94 -9.63 19.72 12.84
C PRO A 94 -8.65 19.45 13.98
N THR A 95 -7.66 20.32 14.20
CA THR A 95 -6.64 20.22 15.26
C THR A 95 -7.20 19.78 16.63
N ASN A 96 -8.47 20.07 16.91
CA ASN A 96 -9.21 19.59 18.07
C ASN A 96 -9.36 18.07 18.18
N ALA A 97 -9.38 17.29 17.10
CA ALA A 97 -9.59 15.85 17.19
C ALA A 97 -8.33 15.10 17.63
N HIS A 98 -7.14 15.63 17.32
CA HIS A 98 -5.90 15.11 17.87
C HIS A 98 -5.79 15.40 19.37
N ALA A 99 -6.22 16.60 19.78
CA ALA A 99 -6.34 16.96 21.19
C ALA A 99 -7.40 16.12 21.91
N LEU A 100 -8.56 15.87 21.28
CA LEU A 100 -9.61 15.00 21.82
C LEU A 100 -9.15 13.54 21.91
N TRP A 101 -8.37 13.05 20.94
CA TRP A 101 -7.81 11.71 20.98
C TRP A 101 -6.72 11.58 22.07
N ALA A 102 -5.84 12.57 22.19
CA ALA A 102 -4.85 12.63 23.27
C ALA A 102 -5.53 12.72 24.66
N GLN A 103 -6.58 13.53 24.78
CA GLN A 103 -7.35 13.67 26.01
C GLN A 103 -8.15 12.39 26.33
N GLN A 104 -8.69 11.70 25.33
CA GLN A 104 -9.36 10.41 25.49
C GLN A 104 -8.37 9.33 25.93
N LEU A 105 -7.15 9.33 25.38
CA LEU A 105 -6.08 8.43 25.76
C LEU A 105 -5.65 8.68 27.21
N GLU A 106 -5.46 9.95 27.58
CA GLU A 106 -5.11 10.36 28.94
C GLU A 106 -6.22 10.02 29.95
N GLN A 107 -7.49 10.23 29.60
CA GLN A 107 -8.62 9.81 30.43
C GLN A 107 -8.72 8.29 30.56
N ASN A 108 -8.47 7.54 29.49
CA ASN A 108 -8.47 6.08 29.55
C ASN A 108 -7.30 5.57 30.39
N LEU A 109 -6.13 6.20 30.32
CA LEU A 109 -4.96 5.86 31.12
C LEU A 109 -5.18 6.21 32.59
N ALA A 110 -5.74 7.38 32.89
CA ALA A 110 -6.14 7.78 34.24
C ALA A 110 -7.18 6.81 34.81
N ARG A 111 -8.20 6.42 34.04
CA ARG A 111 -9.19 5.41 34.46
C ARG A 111 -8.54 4.04 34.68
N ALA A 112 -7.64 3.60 33.82
CA ALA A 112 -6.93 2.33 33.98
C ALA A 112 -6.08 2.33 35.26
N MET A 113 -5.37 3.43 35.53
CA MET A 113 -4.61 3.60 36.77
C MET A 113 -5.53 3.63 37.99
N THR A 114 -6.68 4.32 37.91
CA THR A 114 -7.65 4.36 39.02
C THR A 114 -8.28 3.00 39.26
N LEU A 115 -8.53 2.20 38.22
CA LEU A 115 -9.02 0.81 38.35
C LEU A 115 -7.95 -0.13 38.90
N LEU A 116 -6.67 0.12 38.60
CA LEU A 116 -5.55 -0.60 39.18
C LEU A 116 -5.36 -0.25 40.66
N ASP A 117 -5.54 1.02 41.01
CA ASP A 117 -5.35 1.56 42.36
C ASP A 117 -6.56 1.29 43.28
N ALA A 118 -7.76 1.20 42.68
CA ALA A 118 -8.98 0.79 43.35
C ALA A 118 -9.15 -0.73 43.42
N LEU A 119 -8.18 -1.52 42.93
CA LEU A 119 -8.20 -2.97 43.01
C LEU A 119 -7.88 -3.37 44.46
N PRO A 120 -8.84 -3.85 45.26
CA PRO A 120 -8.52 -4.47 46.54
C PRO A 120 -7.87 -5.83 46.21
N ASP A 121 -6.93 -6.28 47.03
CA ASP A 121 -6.48 -7.68 47.06
C ASP A 121 -7.67 -8.60 47.40
N GLY A 122 -8.51 -8.90 46.41
CA GLY A 122 -9.73 -9.68 46.61
C GLY A 122 -10.89 -9.27 45.70
N HIS A 123 -11.05 -10.04 44.62
CA HIS A 123 -12.31 -10.29 43.90
C HIS A 123 -12.91 -9.16 43.03
N LEU A 124 -12.45 -9.10 41.77
CA LEU A 124 -13.26 -8.59 40.66
C LEU A 124 -14.36 -9.60 40.29
N PRO A 125 -15.58 -9.15 39.91
CA PRO A 125 -16.62 -10.02 39.36
C PRO A 125 -16.22 -10.43 37.93
N THR A 126 -15.45 -11.50 37.83
CA THR A 126 -14.79 -12.06 36.64
C THR A 126 -15.74 -12.42 35.47
N GLY A 127 -17.06 -12.44 35.70
CA GLY A 127 -18.05 -12.91 34.72
C GLY A 127 -18.31 -11.95 33.56
N HIS A 128 -18.48 -10.65 33.81
CA HIS A 128 -18.91 -9.70 32.77
C HIS A 128 -17.80 -9.35 31.77
N ALA A 129 -16.59 -9.05 32.27
CA ALA A 129 -15.43 -8.79 31.40
C ALA A 129 -15.05 -10.03 30.57
N SER A 130 -15.20 -11.24 31.14
CA SER A 130 -14.95 -12.48 30.39
C SER A 130 -15.99 -12.73 29.30
N ALA A 131 -17.25 -12.34 29.50
CA ALA A 131 -18.31 -12.49 28.50
C ALA A 131 -18.10 -11.55 27.30
N GLU A 132 -17.74 -10.30 27.54
CA GLU A 132 -17.44 -9.32 26.49
C GLU A 132 -16.23 -9.74 25.64
N VAL A 133 -15.19 -10.27 26.28
CA VAL A 133 -14.02 -10.82 25.57
C VAL A 133 -14.40 -12.04 24.73
N ALA A 134 -15.26 -12.93 25.24
CA ALA A 134 -15.75 -14.08 24.49
C ALA A 134 -16.63 -13.67 23.29
N ASP A 135 -17.47 -12.65 23.44
CA ASP A 135 -18.25 -12.07 22.34
C ASP A 135 -17.37 -11.42 21.28
N ALA A 136 -16.34 -10.67 21.70
CA ALA A 136 -15.38 -10.05 20.80
C ALA A 136 -14.61 -11.10 19.97
N MET A 137 -14.14 -12.18 20.61
CA MET A 137 -13.48 -13.29 19.92
C MET A 137 -14.38 -13.97 18.90
N ARG A 138 -15.66 -14.19 19.22
CA ARG A 138 -16.65 -14.75 18.27
C ARG A 138 -16.86 -13.84 17.06
N ARG A 139 -16.90 -12.52 17.26
CA ARG A 139 -17.01 -11.56 16.15
C ARG A 139 -15.76 -11.56 15.28
N VAL A 140 -14.56 -11.62 15.85
CA VAL A 140 -13.31 -11.72 15.09
C VAL A 140 -13.28 -12.98 14.22
N GLN A 141 -13.60 -14.14 14.79
CA GLN A 141 -13.64 -15.40 14.04
C GLN A 141 -14.72 -15.42 12.94
N HIS A 142 -15.80 -14.65 13.11
CA HIS A 142 -16.80 -14.48 12.05
C HIS A 142 -16.22 -13.63 10.90
N LEU A 143 -15.64 -12.48 11.22
CA LEU A 143 -15.03 -11.58 10.24
C LEU A 143 -13.86 -12.24 9.48
N GLU A 144 -13.06 -13.08 10.15
CA GLU A 144 -11.97 -13.82 9.50
C GLU A 144 -12.49 -14.81 8.45
N ARG A 145 -13.61 -15.49 8.73
CA ARG A 145 -14.28 -16.38 7.76
C ARG A 145 -14.80 -15.60 6.56
N GLU A 146 -15.49 -14.48 6.78
CA GLU A 146 -15.97 -13.62 5.70
C GLU A 146 -14.81 -13.07 4.87
N ASN A 147 -13.71 -12.68 5.50
CA ASN A 147 -12.54 -12.17 4.78
C ASN A 147 -11.91 -13.24 3.87
N LEU A 148 -11.83 -14.49 4.34
CA LEU A 148 -11.37 -15.62 3.54
C LEU A 148 -12.29 -15.89 2.33
N GLU A 149 -13.61 -15.86 2.54
CA GLU A 149 -14.59 -16.04 1.48
C GLU A 149 -14.48 -14.94 0.41
N LEU A 150 -14.38 -13.69 0.84
CA LEU A 150 -14.22 -12.54 -0.07
C LEU A 150 -12.92 -12.65 -0.87
N ARG A 151 -11.82 -13.08 -0.25
CA ARG A 151 -10.54 -13.32 -0.95
C ARG A 151 -10.66 -14.43 -1.98
N ALA A 152 -11.34 -15.52 -1.65
CA ALA A 152 -11.59 -16.62 -2.60
C ALA A 152 -12.41 -16.13 -3.80
N ARG A 153 -13.46 -15.35 -3.55
CA ARG A 153 -14.30 -14.77 -4.61
C ARG A 153 -13.53 -13.79 -5.49
N LEU A 154 -12.67 -12.97 -4.91
CA LEU A 154 -11.81 -12.06 -5.68
C LEU A 154 -10.81 -12.82 -6.55
N ALA A 155 -10.23 -13.91 -6.04
CA ALA A 155 -9.37 -14.78 -6.83
C ALA A 155 -10.12 -15.39 -8.03
N GLN A 156 -11.35 -15.90 -7.80
CA GLN A 156 -12.21 -16.42 -8.87
C GLN A 156 -12.52 -15.36 -9.93
N MET A 157 -12.91 -14.15 -9.52
CA MET A 157 -13.16 -13.04 -10.46
C MET A 157 -11.93 -12.64 -11.25
N THR A 158 -10.75 -12.68 -10.62
CA THR A 158 -9.47 -12.38 -11.29
C THR A 158 -9.15 -13.40 -12.37
N VAL A 159 -9.38 -14.68 -12.09
CA VAL A 159 -9.22 -15.77 -13.07
C VAL A 159 -10.22 -15.60 -14.22
N ALA A 160 -11.49 -15.33 -13.93
CA ALA A 160 -12.51 -15.09 -14.96
C ALA A 160 -12.14 -13.88 -15.85
N ALA A 161 -11.62 -12.81 -15.27
CA ALA A 161 -11.16 -11.64 -16.02
C ALA A 161 -9.93 -11.94 -16.90
N ALA A 162 -9.02 -12.82 -16.44
CA ALA A 162 -7.90 -13.28 -17.26
C ALA A 162 -8.37 -14.09 -18.47
N TYR A 163 -9.27 -15.05 -18.27
CA TYR A 163 -9.88 -15.82 -19.36
C TYR A 163 -10.63 -14.93 -20.36
N ALA A 164 -11.41 -13.95 -19.88
CA ALA A 164 -12.11 -13.03 -20.77
C ALA A 164 -11.14 -12.18 -21.63
N ARG A 165 -9.99 -11.78 -21.06
CA ARG A 165 -8.95 -11.05 -21.80
C ARG A 165 -8.27 -11.94 -22.85
N GLU A 166 -8.04 -13.21 -22.53
CA GLU A 166 -7.47 -14.19 -23.48
C GLU A 166 -8.41 -14.42 -24.66
N ALA A 167 -9.70 -14.67 -24.41
CA ALA A 167 -10.70 -14.81 -25.48
C ALA A 167 -10.82 -13.54 -26.36
N LEU A 168 -10.77 -12.35 -25.76
CA LEU A 168 -10.74 -11.10 -26.51
C LEU A 168 -9.43 -10.90 -27.29
N GLY A 169 -8.29 -11.35 -26.75
CA GLY A 169 -7.01 -11.36 -27.46
C GLY A 169 -7.04 -12.27 -28.67
N GLU A 170 -7.56 -13.49 -28.53
CA GLU A 170 -7.69 -14.47 -29.62
C GLU A 170 -8.59 -13.96 -30.76
N THR A 171 -9.75 -13.38 -30.42
CA THR A 171 -10.66 -12.80 -31.42
C THR A 171 -10.06 -11.60 -32.17
N LEU A 172 -9.23 -10.80 -31.52
CA LEU A 172 -8.52 -9.69 -32.18
C LEU A 172 -7.36 -10.18 -33.06
N THR A 173 -6.65 -11.24 -32.67
CA THR A 173 -5.59 -11.84 -33.50
C THR A 173 -6.13 -12.63 -34.69
N GLY A 174 -7.36 -13.15 -34.61
CA GLY A 174 -8.05 -13.79 -35.73
C GLY A 174 -8.62 -12.80 -36.76
N TYR A 175 -8.69 -11.49 -36.43
CA TYR A 175 -9.14 -10.45 -37.34
C TYR A 175 -7.97 -9.89 -38.14
N THR A 176 -7.42 -10.67 -39.07
CA THR A 176 -6.56 -10.13 -40.13
C THR A 176 -7.43 -9.38 -41.13
N PRO A 177 -7.35 -8.05 -41.27
CA PRO A 177 -8.06 -7.33 -42.33
C PRO A 177 -7.50 -7.81 -43.68
N GLN A 178 -8.35 -8.48 -44.45
CA GLN A 178 -8.02 -8.95 -45.78
C GLN A 178 -7.73 -7.72 -46.67
N PRO A 179 -6.53 -7.63 -47.28
CA PRO A 179 -6.24 -6.50 -48.16
C PRO A 179 -7.19 -6.57 -49.36
N LEU A 180 -7.99 -5.51 -49.52
CA LEU A 180 -8.81 -5.28 -50.71
C LEU A 180 -7.91 -5.33 -51.95
N PRO A 181 -8.25 -6.11 -52.99
CA PRO A 181 -7.44 -6.18 -54.19
C PRO A 181 -7.43 -4.82 -54.89
N HIS A 182 -6.24 -4.24 -55.00
CA HIS A 182 -5.98 -2.97 -55.68
C HIS A 182 -6.24 -3.14 -57.18
N LEU A 183 -7.17 -2.36 -57.74
CA LEU A 183 -7.38 -2.24 -59.18
C LEU A 183 -6.12 -1.63 -59.84
N PRO A 184 -5.67 -2.11 -61.02
CA PRO A 184 -4.50 -1.54 -61.69
C PRO A 184 -4.83 -0.18 -62.31
N HIS A 185 -4.05 0.84 -61.95
CA HIS A 185 -4.08 2.17 -62.56
C HIS A 185 -3.35 2.12 -63.91
N SER A 186 -4.12 2.08 -64.98
CA SER A 186 -3.63 2.17 -66.36
C SER A 186 -3.53 3.63 -66.79
N GLY A 187 -2.30 4.08 -67.07
CA GLY A 187 -1.99 4.74 -68.34
C GLY A 187 -2.35 6.22 -68.52
N ASN A 188 -1.43 7.08 -68.09
CA ASN A 188 -0.87 8.22 -68.84
C ASN A 188 -1.42 8.45 -70.27
N HIS A 189 -2.17 9.53 -70.53
CA HIS A 189 -2.27 10.17 -71.86
C HIS A 189 -2.25 11.70 -71.68
N GLY A 190 -1.12 12.31 -72.03
CA GLY A 190 -1.02 13.75 -72.23
C GLY A 190 -1.75 14.19 -73.49
N ARG A 191 -2.39 15.36 -73.47
CA ARG A 191 -2.68 16.12 -74.69
C ARG A 191 -2.79 17.62 -74.43
N GLN A 192 -2.00 18.32 -75.23
CA GLN A 192 -1.76 19.75 -75.43
C GLN A 192 -3.01 20.65 -75.35
N GLY A 193 -2.83 21.83 -74.75
CA GLY A 193 -3.71 22.99 -74.88
C GLY A 193 -2.95 24.12 -75.59
N ILE A 194 -3.67 24.76 -76.51
CA ILE A 194 -3.30 25.79 -77.49
C ILE A 194 -3.05 27.14 -76.79
#